data_AF-A0A8X6FFY9-F1
#
_entry.id   AF-A0A8X6FFY9-F1
#
_cell.length_a   1.000
_cell.length_b   1.000
_cell.length_c   1.000
_cell.angle_alpha   90.00
_cell.angle_beta   90.00
_cell.angle_gamma   90.00
#
_symmetry.space_group_name_H-M   'P 1'
#
loop_
_entity.id
_entity.type
_entity.pdbx_description
1 polymer ?
#
loop_
_entity_poly.entity_id
_entity_poly.type
_entity_poly.pdbx_seq_one_letter_code
_entity_poly.pdbx_strand_id
1 'polypeptide(L)'
;MQLPNILLSLRQMCLSKFAIAMVNDPDVKTFTSTHSIHSCIWSSEEIEVFLGGRRAISLIDTHVHESYSNRLKLSFFIYKYQGDGEYHSLSNKQWEILFGQKISALPLPDIFKKEIAPLVKLVLIESYKWLYDHKTIIKSTTNLQHHFHWTNDIKIDRQKTAKAIIADNNIHIKDRFMVASYYCFQEDVLPIWGILDDAQQYFFEKSNFIIPRKWANWARNGAELDWEEMARNSNGDGFGLRTYLPKLEQEKRLQYLMIRYPLGVWIDYNDLQFCLSILDPGQQKELFKKCPLQVLQVFLDWPAQEKLLDAVEFLWPYLSEKNCCDFFKVILFHKRMLDWIGYDYVTLVKKLWKKVPVEFRKFIEKDEIFNTLKFILEYEGYRLSSHELRVHFDGNIFIAFHSGSTVFVISENNSYKITDLLVNFCGVGFLYRRINVRCLLAFQ
;
A
#
# COMPACT_ATOMS: atom_id res chain seq x y z
N MET A 1 -6.98 -38.56 -3.56
CA MET A 1 -7.71 -37.62 -2.69
C MET A 1 -7.38 -36.14 -2.97
N GLN A 2 -7.17 -35.72 -4.23
CA GLN A 2 -6.72 -34.34 -4.58
C GLN A 2 -7.69 -33.56 -5.52
N LEU A 3 -8.76 -34.20 -6.00
CA LEU A 3 -9.66 -33.61 -7.01
C LEU A 3 -10.38 -32.32 -6.56
N PRO A 4 -10.86 -32.18 -5.30
CA PRO A 4 -11.54 -30.95 -4.85
C PRO A 4 -10.62 -29.73 -4.83
N ASN A 5 -9.35 -29.90 -4.44
CA ASN A 5 -8.38 -28.81 -4.41
C ASN A 5 -7.99 -28.35 -5.81
N ILE A 6 -7.85 -29.29 -6.76
CA ILE A 6 -7.56 -28.98 -8.17
C ILE A 6 -8.71 -28.16 -8.79
N LEU A 7 -9.95 -28.54 -8.53
CA LEU A 7 -11.13 -27.81 -9.03
C LEU A 7 -11.24 -26.39 -8.43
N LEU A 8 -10.90 -26.23 -7.14
CA LEU A 8 -10.88 -24.91 -6.50
C LEU A 8 -9.79 -24.01 -7.11
N SER A 9 -8.59 -24.53 -7.32
CA SER A 9 -7.49 -23.79 -7.96
C SER A 9 -7.80 -23.44 -9.42
N LEU A 10 -8.41 -24.34 -10.20
CA LEU A 10 -8.82 -24.06 -11.58
C LEU A 10 -9.90 -22.97 -11.64
N ARG A 11 -10.89 -23.03 -10.74
CA ARG A 11 -11.93 -22.02 -10.63
C ARG A 11 -11.34 -20.65 -10.30
N GLN A 12 -10.45 -20.58 -9.30
CA GLN A 12 -9.80 -19.33 -8.91
C GLN A 12 -8.92 -18.78 -10.03
N MET A 13 -8.19 -19.63 -10.76
CA MET A 13 -7.41 -19.23 -11.93
C MET A 13 -8.30 -18.66 -13.05
N CYS A 14 -9.43 -19.31 -13.37
CA CYS A 14 -10.36 -18.83 -14.38
C CYS A 14 -11.00 -17.49 -13.99
N LEU A 15 -11.43 -17.35 -12.74
CA LEU A 15 -11.99 -16.10 -12.23
C LEU A 15 -10.94 -14.99 -12.19
N SER A 16 -9.68 -15.30 -11.88
CA SER A 16 -8.56 -14.34 -11.89
C SER A 16 -8.29 -13.85 -13.30
N LYS A 17 -8.21 -14.76 -14.29
CA LYS A 17 -8.02 -14.42 -15.70
C LYS A 17 -9.18 -13.56 -16.21
N PHE A 18 -10.41 -13.87 -15.82
CA PHE A 18 -11.57 -13.07 -16.18
C PHE A 18 -11.52 -11.69 -15.52
N ALA A 19 -11.14 -11.59 -14.24
CA ALA A 19 -10.98 -10.32 -13.56
C ALA A 19 -9.89 -9.45 -14.23
N ILE A 20 -8.77 -10.06 -14.63
CA ILE A 20 -7.71 -9.39 -15.40
C ILE A 20 -8.23 -8.93 -16.77
N ALA A 21 -8.96 -9.79 -17.48
CA ALA A 21 -9.55 -9.45 -18.78
C ALA A 21 -10.53 -8.27 -18.64
N MET A 22 -11.35 -8.28 -17.58
CA MET A 22 -12.25 -7.17 -17.28
C MET A 22 -11.52 -5.87 -16.97
N VAL A 23 -10.45 -5.89 -16.17
CA VAL A 23 -9.67 -4.66 -15.91
C VAL A 23 -9.02 -4.15 -17.20
N ASN A 24 -8.72 -5.04 -18.14
CA ASN A 24 -8.21 -4.70 -19.45
C ASN A 24 -9.29 -4.27 -20.47
N ASP A 25 -10.57 -4.35 -20.14
CA ASP A 25 -11.67 -3.89 -20.98
C ASP A 25 -11.67 -2.35 -21.06
N PRO A 26 -11.76 -1.73 -22.25
CA PRO A 26 -11.78 -0.26 -22.39
C PRO A 26 -12.80 0.47 -21.49
N ASP A 27 -13.97 -0.12 -21.26
CA ASP A 27 -15.05 0.48 -20.48
C ASP A 27 -14.81 0.41 -18.97
N VAL A 28 -13.95 -0.51 -18.53
CA VAL A 28 -13.45 -0.61 -17.15
C VAL A 28 -12.13 0.15 -17.01
N LYS A 29 -11.31 0.21 -18.06
CA LYS A 29 -10.06 0.98 -18.13
C LYS A 29 -10.27 2.46 -17.88
N THR A 30 -11.41 3.02 -18.33
CA THR A 30 -11.78 4.42 -18.06
C THR A 30 -11.70 4.78 -16.57
N PHE A 31 -11.86 3.84 -15.64
CA PHE A 31 -11.67 4.09 -14.20
C PHE A 31 -10.22 4.35 -13.80
N THR A 32 -9.29 3.62 -14.40
CA THR A 32 -7.85 3.76 -14.15
C THR A 32 -7.21 4.88 -14.96
N SER A 33 -7.74 5.16 -16.16
CA SER A 33 -7.20 6.17 -17.08
C SER A 33 -7.72 7.58 -16.81
N THR A 34 -8.91 7.76 -16.20
CA THR A 34 -9.37 9.07 -15.68
C THR A 34 -8.51 9.60 -14.54
N HIS A 35 -7.57 8.77 -14.03
CA HIS A 35 -6.54 9.13 -13.06
C HIS A 35 -5.13 9.12 -13.67
N SER A 36 -5.01 9.23 -15.00
CA SER A 36 -3.71 9.36 -15.64
C SER A 36 -2.95 10.55 -15.05
N ILE A 37 -1.66 10.37 -14.83
CA ILE A 37 -0.69 11.34 -14.27
C ILE A 37 -0.46 12.54 -15.23
N HIS A 38 -1.40 12.82 -16.14
CA HIS A 38 -1.22 13.74 -17.26
C HIS A 38 -1.61 15.17 -16.89
N SER A 39 -0.61 15.97 -16.50
CA SER A 39 -0.18 17.15 -17.27
C SER A 39 0.72 18.05 -16.40
N CYS A 40 2.03 17.85 -16.46
CA CYS A 40 2.98 18.89 -16.09
C CYS A 40 3.71 19.32 -17.37
N ILE A 41 3.14 20.32 -18.05
CA ILE A 41 3.91 21.17 -18.94
C ILE A 41 4.69 22.11 -18.02
N TRP A 42 6.00 22.00 -18.03
CA TRP A 42 6.87 22.96 -17.37
C TRP A 42 6.90 24.23 -18.22
N SER A 43 6.22 25.30 -17.79
CA SER A 43 6.59 26.65 -18.22
C SER A 43 7.56 27.21 -17.20
N SER A 44 8.82 27.33 -17.59
CA SER A 44 9.81 28.11 -16.86
C SER A 44 9.52 29.59 -17.06
N GLU A 45 8.87 30.23 -16.09
CA GLU A 45 9.01 31.67 -15.90
C GLU A 45 9.26 31.95 -14.41
N GLU A 46 10.33 32.71 -14.21
CA GLU A 46 10.90 33.13 -12.95
C GLU A 46 9.89 33.95 -12.14
N ILE A 47 9.80 33.67 -10.84
CA ILE A 47 9.27 34.62 -9.88
C ILE A 47 10.28 34.74 -8.75
N GLU A 48 11.09 35.80 -8.82
CA GLU A 48 11.77 36.36 -7.67
C GLU A 48 10.71 36.94 -6.71
N VAL A 49 10.71 36.47 -5.46
CA VAL A 49 10.11 37.22 -4.35
C VAL A 49 11.17 37.42 -3.28
N PHE A 50 11.63 38.66 -3.19
CA PHE A 50 12.33 39.21 -2.04
C PHE A 50 11.41 39.19 -0.81
N LEU A 51 11.85 38.56 0.28
CA LEU A 51 11.43 38.96 1.62
C LEU A 51 12.61 38.93 2.60
N GLY A 52 13.03 40.14 2.97
CA GLY A 52 13.31 40.57 4.35
C GLY A 52 14.15 39.64 5.21
N GLY A 53 15.43 39.96 5.33
CA GLY A 53 16.37 39.20 6.14
C GLY A 53 16.07 39.11 7.64
N ARG A 54 16.51 38.00 8.23
CA ARG A 54 17.38 37.92 9.41
C ARG A 54 17.91 36.50 9.54
N ARG A 55 19.24 36.36 9.67
CA ARG A 55 19.94 35.14 10.06
C ARG A 55 19.66 34.84 11.53
N ALA A 56 19.40 33.57 11.85
CA ALA A 56 19.80 32.98 13.13
C ALA A 56 20.29 31.55 12.88
N ILE A 57 21.37 31.23 13.57
CA ILE A 57 22.30 30.12 13.37
C ILE A 57 21.79 28.84 14.06
N SER A 58 22.34 27.73 13.59
CA SER A 58 22.20 26.35 14.07
C SER A 58 22.09 26.14 15.57
N LEU A 59 21.34 25.11 15.95
CA LEU A 59 21.77 24.16 16.98
C LEU A 59 21.21 22.77 16.64
N ILE A 60 22.14 21.89 16.28
CA ILE A 60 22.02 20.44 16.33
C ILE A 60 22.08 20.07 17.81
N ASP A 61 21.06 19.44 18.40
CA ASP A 61 21.20 18.10 18.98
C ASP A 61 19.88 17.46 19.46
N THR A 62 19.80 16.15 19.23
CA THR A 62 18.99 15.11 19.89
C THR A 62 17.50 15.33 20.24
N HIS A 63 16.60 14.65 19.52
CA HIS A 63 15.93 13.46 20.08
C HIS A 63 15.24 12.57 19.02
N VAL A 64 15.58 11.28 19.11
CA VAL A 64 15.33 10.16 18.18
C VAL A 64 13.87 9.64 18.21
N HIS A 65 12.87 10.50 18.44
CA HIS A 65 11.50 10.02 18.68
C HIS A 65 10.42 10.49 17.67
N GLU A 66 10.77 11.31 16.67
CA GLU A 66 9.83 11.81 15.64
C GLU A 66 9.78 10.99 14.34
N SER A 67 10.75 10.10 14.08
CA SER A 67 10.82 9.38 12.80
C SER A 67 9.70 8.35 12.60
N TYR A 68 9.10 7.84 13.69
CA TYR A 68 7.94 6.94 13.63
C TYR A 68 6.61 7.66 13.40
N SER A 69 6.42 8.85 14.01
CA SER A 69 5.19 9.64 13.89
C SER A 69 5.01 10.22 12.47
N ASN A 70 6.10 10.66 11.84
CA ASN A 70 6.04 11.22 10.49
C ASN A 70 5.91 10.17 9.37
N ARG A 71 6.10 8.87 9.64
CA ARG A 71 5.93 7.79 8.64
C ARG A 71 4.64 6.99 8.79
N LEU A 72 4.02 6.96 9.98
CA LEU A 72 2.59 6.62 10.07
C LEU A 72 1.71 7.63 9.30
N LYS A 73 2.21 8.85 9.04
CA LYS A 73 1.63 9.81 8.08
C LYS A 73 1.83 9.44 6.60
N LEU A 74 2.77 8.54 6.23
CA LEU A 74 2.88 8.09 4.83
C LEU A 74 1.73 7.15 4.44
N SER A 75 1.15 6.45 5.41
CA SER A 75 -0.13 5.76 5.26
C SER A 75 -1.30 6.74 5.03
N PHE A 76 -1.24 7.96 5.58
CA PHE A 76 -2.27 9.00 5.36
C PHE A 76 -2.35 9.51 3.90
N PHE A 77 -1.36 9.21 3.04
CA PHE A 77 -1.21 9.85 1.73
C PHE A 77 -2.01 9.26 0.55
N ILE A 78 -3.06 8.45 0.80
CA ILE A 78 -4.04 8.16 -0.27
C ILE A 78 -5.12 9.26 -0.35
N TYR A 79 -5.30 10.14 0.65
CA TYR A 79 -6.22 11.30 0.55
C TYR A 79 -5.72 12.55 1.29
N LYS A 80 -4.66 13.19 0.77
CA LYS A 80 -4.48 14.66 0.68
C LYS A 80 -3.06 14.94 0.16
N TYR A 81 -2.92 15.08 -1.16
CA TYR A 81 -1.82 15.84 -1.72
C TYR A 81 -2.33 17.28 -1.86
N GLN A 82 -1.89 18.19 -0.97
CA GLN A 82 -1.96 19.62 -1.22
C GLN A 82 -0.75 19.99 -2.06
N GLY A 83 -0.92 19.94 -3.37
CA GLY A 83 -0.05 20.60 -4.33
C GLY A 83 -0.95 21.10 -5.43
N ASP A 84 -1.44 22.34 -5.28
CA ASP A 84 -2.07 23.31 -6.19
C ASP A 84 -2.89 22.87 -7.42
N GLY A 85 -3.22 21.59 -7.56
CA GLY A 85 -4.21 21.05 -8.47
C GLY A 85 -5.29 20.35 -7.66
N GLU A 86 -6.53 20.82 -7.75
CA GLU A 86 -7.68 20.19 -7.11
C GLU A 86 -7.94 18.80 -7.71
N TYR A 87 -7.33 17.77 -7.13
CA TYR A 87 -7.66 16.38 -7.44
C TYR A 87 -8.93 15.98 -6.68
N HIS A 88 -10.06 15.84 -7.37
CA HIS A 88 -11.25 15.18 -6.85
C HIS A 88 -11.06 13.66 -6.91
N SER A 89 -10.40 13.10 -5.90
CA SER A 89 -10.42 11.66 -5.69
C SER A 89 -11.85 11.22 -5.40
N LEU A 90 -12.39 10.29 -6.19
CA LEU A 90 -13.70 9.69 -5.93
C LEU A 90 -13.69 9.18 -4.49
N SER A 91 -14.70 9.53 -3.70
CA SER A 91 -14.88 8.89 -2.40
C SER A 91 -15.03 7.38 -2.59
N ASN A 92 -14.58 6.56 -1.63
CA ASN A 92 -14.77 5.11 -1.68
C ASN A 92 -16.23 4.73 -2.01
N LYS A 93 -17.20 5.53 -1.57
CA LYS A 93 -18.62 5.35 -1.88
C LYS A 93 -18.95 5.49 -3.37
N GLN A 94 -18.42 6.51 -4.03
CA GLN A 94 -18.63 6.70 -5.46
C GLN A 94 -17.96 5.57 -6.26
N TRP A 95 -16.77 5.16 -5.81
CA TRP A 95 -16.06 4.03 -6.40
C TRP A 95 -16.88 2.74 -6.28
N GLU A 96 -17.41 2.42 -5.09
CA GLU A 96 -18.25 1.23 -4.88
C GLU A 96 -19.54 1.25 -5.71
N ILE A 97 -20.20 2.39 -5.83
CA ILE A 97 -21.41 2.54 -6.65
C ILE A 97 -21.08 2.29 -8.12
N LEU A 98 -20.06 2.96 -8.65
CA LEU A 98 -19.68 2.84 -10.05
C LEU A 98 -19.17 1.43 -10.38
N PHE A 99 -18.34 0.87 -9.50
CA PHE A 99 -17.87 -0.49 -9.60
C PHE A 99 -19.04 -1.48 -9.57
N GLY A 100 -19.96 -1.34 -8.62
CA GLY A 100 -21.16 -2.15 -8.50
C GLY A 100 -22.04 -2.07 -9.75
N GLN A 101 -22.23 -0.88 -10.33
CA GLN A 101 -22.96 -0.68 -11.58
C GLN A 101 -22.28 -1.42 -12.75
N LYS A 102 -20.96 -1.32 -12.88
CA LYS A 102 -20.20 -1.97 -13.95
C LYS A 102 -20.21 -3.48 -13.82
N ILE A 103 -20.00 -4.02 -12.62
CA ILE A 103 -20.16 -5.46 -12.35
C ILE A 103 -21.59 -5.92 -12.67
N SER A 104 -22.60 -5.14 -12.28
CA SER A 104 -24.00 -5.47 -12.51
C SER A 104 -24.38 -5.44 -14.00
N ALA A 105 -23.74 -4.59 -14.79
CA ALA A 105 -23.95 -4.47 -16.23
C ALA A 105 -23.35 -5.64 -17.05
N LEU A 106 -22.45 -6.44 -16.45
CA LEU A 106 -21.87 -7.59 -17.14
C LEU A 106 -22.96 -8.60 -17.51
N PRO A 107 -22.90 -9.23 -18.70
CA PRO A 107 -23.81 -10.29 -19.12
C PRO A 107 -23.46 -11.63 -18.43
N LEU A 108 -23.31 -11.60 -17.11
CA LEU A 108 -22.98 -12.75 -16.27
C LEU A 108 -24.13 -13.05 -15.29
N PRO A 109 -24.35 -14.31 -14.90
CA PRO A 109 -25.25 -14.64 -13.81
C PRO A 109 -24.81 -13.99 -12.47
N ASP A 110 -25.76 -13.61 -11.62
CA ASP A 110 -25.49 -12.90 -10.37
C ASP A 110 -24.54 -13.62 -9.41
N ILE A 111 -24.56 -14.96 -9.42
CA ILE A 111 -23.64 -15.76 -8.62
C ILE A 111 -22.18 -15.51 -9.03
N PHE A 112 -21.90 -15.43 -10.33
CA PHE A 112 -20.56 -15.12 -10.84
C PHE A 112 -20.17 -13.67 -10.56
N LYS A 113 -21.11 -12.73 -10.70
CA LYS A 113 -20.89 -11.31 -10.35
C LYS A 113 -20.45 -11.15 -8.89
N LYS A 114 -21.12 -11.85 -7.97
CA LYS A 114 -20.79 -11.85 -6.54
C LYS A 114 -19.41 -12.44 -6.25
N GLU A 115 -19.04 -13.50 -6.96
CA GLU A 115 -17.73 -14.15 -6.77
C GLU A 115 -16.58 -13.37 -7.39
N ILE A 116 -16.81 -12.70 -8.52
CA ILE A 116 -15.76 -12.02 -9.27
C ILE A 116 -15.50 -10.60 -8.76
N ALA A 117 -16.51 -9.94 -8.21
CA ALA A 117 -16.38 -8.56 -7.71
C ALA A 117 -15.19 -8.38 -6.73
N PRO A 118 -14.98 -9.24 -5.72
CA PRO A 118 -13.80 -9.15 -4.85
C PRO A 118 -12.49 -9.31 -5.61
N LEU A 119 -12.43 -10.20 -6.61
CA LEU A 119 -11.22 -10.49 -7.38
C LEU A 119 -10.85 -9.33 -8.30
N VAL A 120 -11.82 -8.75 -9.01
CA VAL A 120 -11.59 -7.54 -9.83
C VAL A 120 -11.06 -6.40 -8.96
N LYS A 121 -11.62 -6.23 -7.76
CA LYS A 121 -11.16 -5.21 -6.81
C LYS A 121 -9.71 -5.47 -6.37
N LEU A 122 -9.30 -6.72 -6.15
CA LEU A 122 -7.90 -7.09 -5.89
C LEU A 122 -6.97 -6.77 -7.08
N VAL A 123 -7.39 -7.10 -8.32
CA VAL A 123 -6.64 -6.76 -9.55
C VAL A 123 -6.42 -5.24 -9.64
N LEU A 124 -7.47 -4.44 -9.37
CA LEU A 124 -7.39 -2.98 -9.42
C LEU A 124 -6.45 -2.42 -8.34
N ILE A 125 -6.51 -2.93 -7.11
CA ILE A 125 -5.60 -2.53 -6.03
C ILE A 125 -4.15 -2.86 -6.39
N GLU A 126 -3.89 -4.08 -6.87
CA GLU A 126 -2.55 -4.50 -7.24
C GLU A 126 -2.01 -3.66 -8.41
N SER A 127 -2.84 -3.40 -9.40
CA SER A 127 -2.52 -2.50 -10.52
C SER A 127 -2.15 -1.11 -10.04
N TYR A 128 -2.97 -0.54 -9.14
CA TYR A 128 -2.71 0.78 -8.57
C TYR A 128 -1.42 0.80 -7.74
N LYS A 129 -1.20 -0.21 -6.89
CA LYS A 129 0.02 -0.36 -6.09
C LYS A 129 1.24 -0.37 -7.00
N TRP A 130 1.21 -1.18 -8.06
CA TRP A 130 2.31 -1.24 -9.02
C TRP A 130 2.54 0.11 -9.70
N LEU A 131 1.50 0.77 -10.22
CA LEU A 131 1.63 2.08 -10.88
C LEU A 131 2.17 3.15 -9.92
N TYR A 132 1.71 3.14 -8.66
CA TYR A 132 2.16 4.06 -7.63
C TYR A 132 3.64 3.87 -7.33
N ASP A 133 4.09 2.63 -7.17
CA ASP A 133 5.49 2.29 -6.89
C ASP A 133 6.42 2.72 -8.05
N HIS A 134 5.91 2.75 -9.28
CA HIS A 134 6.68 3.06 -10.50
C HIS A 134 6.51 4.49 -11.01
N LYS A 135 5.67 5.32 -10.37
CA LYS A 135 5.34 6.67 -10.85
C LYS A 135 6.55 7.60 -11.00
N THR A 136 7.61 7.36 -10.24
CA THR A 136 8.86 8.14 -10.29
C THR A 136 9.82 7.65 -11.37
N ILE A 137 9.64 6.41 -11.84
CA ILE A 137 10.51 5.72 -12.79
C ILE A 137 9.98 5.88 -14.21
N ILE A 138 8.66 5.72 -14.39
CA ILE A 138 8.02 5.76 -15.69
C ILE A 138 7.17 7.02 -15.78
N LYS A 139 7.61 7.97 -16.61
CA LYS A 139 6.86 9.20 -16.89
C LYS A 139 5.99 9.11 -18.13
N SER A 140 6.11 8.02 -18.88
CA SER A 140 5.36 7.77 -20.11
C SER A 140 3.87 8.00 -19.93
N THR A 141 3.27 8.66 -20.92
CA THR A 141 1.81 8.77 -21.02
C THR A 141 1.15 7.49 -21.54
N THR A 142 1.96 6.49 -21.89
CA THR A 142 1.49 5.22 -22.41
C THR A 142 0.78 4.43 -21.31
N ASN A 143 -0.34 3.82 -21.67
CA ASN A 143 -1.02 2.87 -20.79
C ASN A 143 -0.07 1.68 -20.53
N LEU A 144 0.29 1.41 -19.28
CA LEU A 144 1.21 0.31 -18.93
C LEU A 144 0.49 -1.00 -18.61
N GLN A 145 -0.84 -0.99 -18.54
CA GLN A 145 -1.61 -2.14 -18.08
C GLN A 145 -1.53 -3.33 -19.04
N HIS A 146 -1.32 -3.08 -20.33
CA HIS A 146 -1.13 -4.17 -21.30
C HIS A 146 0.22 -4.89 -21.14
N HIS A 147 1.16 -4.34 -20.37
CA HIS A 147 2.41 -5.01 -20.00
C HIS A 147 2.31 -5.82 -18.72
N PHE A 148 1.21 -5.75 -17.98
CA PHE A 148 1.09 -6.44 -16.71
C PHE A 148 1.08 -7.96 -16.91
N HIS A 149 2.13 -8.59 -16.40
CA HIS A 149 2.21 -10.03 -16.26
C HIS A 149 1.66 -10.42 -14.89
N TRP A 150 0.58 -11.19 -14.88
CA TRP A 150 -0.07 -11.62 -13.64
C TRP A 150 0.39 -13.01 -13.20
N THR A 151 0.56 -13.19 -11.89
CA THR A 151 0.75 -14.51 -11.26
C THR A 151 -0.60 -15.19 -11.01
N ASN A 152 -0.57 -16.46 -10.62
CA ASN A 152 -1.78 -17.20 -10.24
C ASN A 152 -2.48 -16.64 -9.00
N ASP A 153 -1.76 -15.88 -8.17
CA ASP A 153 -2.28 -15.29 -6.93
C ASP A 153 -2.84 -13.88 -7.12
N ILE A 154 -3.06 -13.47 -8.39
CA ILE A 154 -3.55 -12.12 -8.74
C ILE A 154 -2.56 -11.04 -8.29
N LYS A 155 -1.27 -11.34 -8.41
CA LYS A 155 -0.19 -10.38 -8.22
C LYS A 155 0.44 -10.02 -9.54
N ILE A 156 0.98 -8.81 -9.64
CA ILE A 156 1.79 -8.45 -10.79
C ILE A 156 3.18 -9.07 -10.59
N ASP A 157 3.59 -9.92 -11.52
CA ASP A 157 4.97 -10.37 -11.68
C ASP A 157 5.80 -9.16 -12.12
N ARG A 158 6.36 -8.48 -11.11
CA ARG A 158 7.10 -7.22 -11.27
C ARG A 158 8.23 -7.35 -12.27
N GLN A 159 8.99 -8.45 -12.21
CA GLN A 159 10.14 -8.67 -13.09
C GLN A 159 9.70 -8.90 -14.55
N LYS A 160 8.72 -9.76 -14.79
CA LYS A 160 8.22 -9.99 -16.16
C LYS A 160 7.55 -8.74 -16.74
N THR A 161 6.79 -8.01 -15.92
CA THR A 161 6.18 -6.73 -16.30
C THR A 161 7.24 -5.70 -16.68
N ALA A 162 8.29 -5.54 -15.86
CA ALA A 162 9.41 -4.64 -16.16
C ALA A 162 10.13 -5.04 -17.47
N LYS A 163 10.37 -6.33 -17.70
CA LYS A 163 10.95 -6.84 -18.96
C LYS A 163 10.05 -6.55 -20.16
N ALA A 164 8.73 -6.73 -20.04
CA ALA A 164 7.78 -6.43 -21.11
C ALA A 164 7.77 -4.93 -21.46
N ILE A 165 7.86 -4.06 -20.46
CA ILE A 165 7.99 -2.61 -20.63
C ILE A 165 9.29 -2.26 -21.35
N ILE A 166 10.41 -2.88 -20.96
CA ILE A 166 11.71 -2.66 -21.60
C ILE A 166 11.72 -3.12 -23.06
N ALA A 167 11.00 -4.20 -23.39
CA ALA A 167 10.91 -4.73 -24.75
C ALA A 167 10.02 -3.88 -25.69
N ASP A 168 9.12 -3.05 -25.15
CA ASP A 168 8.18 -2.26 -25.95
C ASP A 168 8.84 -0.98 -26.49
N ASN A 169 9.09 -0.95 -27.80
CA ASN A 169 9.67 0.20 -28.49
C ASN A 169 8.74 1.44 -28.54
N ASN A 170 7.45 1.29 -28.22
CA ASN A 170 6.53 2.42 -28.08
C ASN A 170 6.76 3.21 -26.78
N ILE A 171 7.46 2.62 -25.80
CA ILE A 171 7.83 3.31 -24.57
C ILE A 171 9.09 4.13 -24.80
N HIS A 172 9.08 5.36 -24.32
CA HIS A 172 10.20 6.29 -24.47
C HIS A 172 11.50 5.67 -23.94
N ILE A 173 12.59 5.79 -24.69
CA ILE A 173 13.86 5.10 -24.40
C ILE A 173 14.42 5.44 -23.01
N LYS A 174 14.23 6.68 -22.53
CA LYS A 174 14.56 7.09 -21.14
C LYS A 174 13.81 6.27 -20.09
N ASP A 175 12.51 6.05 -20.25
CA ASP A 175 11.72 5.28 -19.27
C ASP A 175 12.16 3.81 -19.29
N ARG A 176 12.45 3.25 -20.47
CA ARG A 176 13.01 1.90 -20.61
C ARG A 176 14.35 1.78 -19.89
N PHE A 177 15.25 2.74 -20.05
CA PHE A 177 16.53 2.78 -19.34
C PHE A 177 16.35 2.87 -17.83
N MET A 178 15.41 3.71 -17.36
CA MET A 178 15.07 3.84 -15.94
C MET A 178 14.60 2.49 -15.38
N VAL A 179 13.62 1.85 -16.02
CA VAL A 179 13.09 0.54 -15.58
C VAL A 179 14.18 -0.52 -15.57
N ALA A 180 14.99 -0.63 -16.63
CA ALA A 180 16.11 -1.57 -16.69
C ALA A 180 17.13 -1.34 -15.55
N SER A 181 17.43 -0.08 -15.25
CA SER A 181 18.36 0.30 -14.18
C SER A 181 17.83 -0.06 -12.79
N TYR A 182 16.58 0.30 -12.48
CA TYR A 182 15.98 0.04 -11.16
C TYR A 182 15.78 -1.45 -10.88
N TYR A 183 15.41 -2.23 -11.89
CA TYR A 183 15.33 -3.70 -11.79
C TYR A 183 16.70 -4.39 -11.93
N CYS A 184 17.76 -3.64 -12.18
CA CYS A 184 19.13 -4.14 -12.32
C CYS A 184 19.27 -5.20 -13.43
N PHE A 185 18.56 -5.03 -14.56
CA PHE A 185 18.65 -5.93 -15.70
C PHE A 185 19.87 -5.60 -16.57
N GLN A 186 21.03 -6.05 -16.11
CA GLN A 186 22.33 -5.79 -16.73
C GLN A 186 22.37 -6.02 -18.25
N GLU A 187 21.75 -7.11 -18.71
CA GLU A 187 21.70 -7.50 -20.13
C GLU A 187 20.90 -6.51 -21.00
N ASP A 188 19.94 -5.78 -20.42
CA ASP A 188 19.16 -4.78 -21.15
C ASP A 188 19.75 -3.37 -21.02
N VAL A 189 20.46 -3.08 -19.90
CA VAL A 189 21.01 -1.75 -19.65
C VAL A 189 22.02 -1.34 -20.72
N LEU A 190 22.97 -2.22 -21.10
CA LEU A 190 23.99 -1.88 -22.10
C LEU A 190 23.41 -1.63 -23.50
N PRO A 191 22.55 -2.50 -24.06
CA PRO A 191 21.91 -2.23 -25.35
C PRO A 191 21.11 -0.94 -25.35
N ILE A 192 20.33 -0.66 -24.30
CA ILE A 192 19.54 0.57 -24.21
C ILE A 192 20.48 1.78 -24.13
N TRP A 193 21.54 1.71 -23.33
CA TRP A 193 22.54 2.78 -23.22
C TRP A 193 23.15 3.15 -24.57
N GLY A 194 23.51 2.15 -25.39
CA GLY A 194 24.07 2.36 -26.73
C GLY A 194 23.10 2.99 -27.75
N ILE A 195 21.79 3.02 -27.44
CA ILE A 195 20.76 3.65 -28.28
C ILE A 195 20.47 5.09 -27.83
N LEU A 196 20.74 5.43 -26.55
CA LEU A 196 20.55 6.79 -26.04
C LEU A 196 21.48 7.77 -26.76
N ASP A 197 20.94 8.93 -27.14
CA ASP A 197 21.74 10.03 -27.68
C ASP A 197 22.62 10.68 -26.58
N ASP A 198 23.61 11.48 -26.99
CA ASP A 198 24.58 12.10 -26.08
C ASP A 198 23.93 12.97 -25.00
N ALA A 199 22.85 13.69 -25.32
CA ALA A 199 22.14 14.54 -24.37
C ALA A 199 21.40 13.70 -23.32
N GLN A 200 20.82 12.58 -23.73
CA GLN A 200 20.15 11.62 -22.85
C GLN A 200 21.15 10.88 -21.96
N GLN A 201 22.29 10.46 -22.50
CA GLN A 201 23.37 9.87 -21.71
C GLN A 201 23.89 10.86 -20.67
N TYR A 202 24.20 12.09 -21.08
CA TYR A 202 24.65 13.16 -20.18
C TYR A 202 23.64 13.43 -19.06
N PHE A 203 22.33 13.44 -19.39
CA PHE A 203 21.27 13.57 -18.40
C PHE A 203 21.37 12.51 -17.30
N PHE A 204 21.51 11.23 -17.63
CA PHE A 204 21.53 10.17 -16.61
C PHE A 204 22.77 10.23 -15.72
N GLU A 205 23.92 10.56 -16.29
CA GLU A 205 25.17 10.69 -15.55
C GLU A 205 25.18 11.85 -14.55
N LYS A 206 24.49 12.92 -14.88
CA LYS A 206 24.35 14.10 -14.02
C LYS A 206 23.05 14.10 -13.21
N SER A 207 22.20 13.10 -13.41
CA SER A 207 20.92 13.02 -12.72
C SER A 207 21.08 12.80 -11.22
N ASN A 208 20.04 13.17 -10.48
CA ASN A 208 19.89 12.84 -9.07
C ASN A 208 19.34 11.42 -8.86
N PHE A 209 19.03 10.68 -9.93
CA PHE A 209 18.59 9.29 -9.85
C PHE A 209 19.81 8.39 -9.63
N ILE A 210 20.11 8.09 -8.36
CA ILE A 210 21.35 7.41 -7.98
C ILE A 210 21.53 6.10 -8.73
N ILE A 211 20.49 5.28 -8.81
CA ILE A 211 20.54 3.96 -9.46
C ILE A 211 20.81 4.07 -10.98
N PRO A 212 19.99 4.78 -11.79
CA PRO A 212 20.30 5.05 -13.20
C PRO A 212 21.68 5.68 -13.43
N ARG A 213 22.10 6.63 -12.58
CA ARG A 213 23.42 7.27 -12.70
C ARG A 213 24.57 6.26 -12.53
N LYS A 214 24.45 5.34 -11.57
CA LYS A 214 25.46 4.29 -11.35
C LYS A 214 25.55 3.35 -12.55
N TRP A 215 24.40 2.95 -13.11
CA TRP A 215 24.35 2.18 -14.34
C TRP A 215 24.93 2.92 -15.55
N ALA A 216 24.67 4.23 -15.69
CA ALA A 216 25.25 5.06 -16.74
C ALA A 216 26.79 5.13 -16.64
N ASN A 217 27.32 5.40 -15.44
CA ASN A 217 28.76 5.44 -15.19
C ASN A 217 29.44 4.09 -15.47
N TRP A 218 28.77 3.00 -15.11
CA TRP A 218 29.20 1.64 -15.40
C TRP A 218 29.24 1.37 -16.90
N ALA A 219 28.15 1.66 -17.62
CA ALA A 219 28.02 1.43 -19.05
C ALA A 219 29.05 2.23 -19.87
N ARG A 220 29.40 3.45 -19.43
CA ARG A 220 30.42 4.28 -20.09
C ARG A 220 31.85 3.83 -19.82
N ASN A 221 32.20 3.58 -18.56
CA ASN A 221 33.59 3.39 -18.16
C ASN A 221 34.00 1.92 -18.05
N GLY A 222 33.06 0.99 -18.16
CA GLY A 222 33.31 -0.44 -17.90
C GLY A 222 33.75 -0.71 -16.47
N ALA A 223 33.44 0.19 -15.52
CA ALA A 223 33.80 0.04 -14.12
C ALA A 223 33.14 -1.21 -13.51
N GLU A 224 33.55 -1.63 -12.32
CA GLU A 224 32.78 -2.65 -11.58
C GLU A 224 31.61 -1.98 -10.84
N LEU A 225 30.45 -2.64 -10.78
CA LEU A 225 29.33 -2.17 -9.97
C LEU A 225 29.58 -2.52 -8.50
N ASP A 226 29.70 -1.49 -7.66
CA ASP A 226 29.67 -1.66 -6.20
C ASP A 226 28.24 -2.00 -5.75
N TRP A 227 27.98 -3.30 -5.57
CA TRP A 227 26.67 -3.79 -5.14
C TRP A 227 26.28 -3.34 -3.73
N GLU A 228 27.24 -3.08 -2.85
CA GLU A 228 26.98 -2.58 -1.49
C GLU A 228 26.54 -1.12 -1.52
N GLU A 229 27.19 -0.31 -2.36
CA GLU A 229 26.75 1.05 -2.60
C GLU A 229 25.38 1.09 -3.29
N MET A 230 25.13 0.21 -4.28
CA MET A 230 23.80 0.08 -4.92
C MET A 230 22.72 -0.30 -3.91
N ALA A 231 23.00 -1.27 -3.05
CA ALA A 231 22.10 -1.68 -1.98
C ALA A 231 21.80 -0.48 -1.07
N ARG A 232 22.82 0.21 -0.54
CA ARG A 232 22.66 1.39 0.33
C ARG A 232 21.83 2.50 -0.30
N ASN A 233 22.00 2.75 -1.60
CA ASN A 233 21.36 3.86 -2.30
C ASN A 233 20.01 3.55 -2.96
N SER A 234 19.57 2.30 -3.02
CA SER A 234 18.20 2.02 -3.44
C SER A 234 17.23 2.78 -2.51
N ASN A 235 16.22 3.48 -2.99
CA ASN A 235 15.40 4.33 -2.11
C ASN A 235 14.32 3.52 -1.34
N GLY A 236 14.60 2.25 -1.06
CA GLY A 236 13.62 1.34 -0.49
C GLY A 236 12.52 0.95 -1.47
N ASP A 237 12.81 1.00 -2.76
CA ASP A 237 11.85 0.69 -3.82
C ASP A 237 11.75 -0.82 -4.13
N GLY A 238 12.60 -1.64 -3.51
CA GLY A 238 12.56 -3.10 -3.58
C GLY A 238 12.95 -3.70 -4.95
N PHE A 239 12.92 -2.92 -6.03
CA PHE A 239 13.07 -3.40 -7.41
C PHE A 239 14.36 -4.19 -7.65
N GLY A 240 15.48 -3.70 -7.11
CA GLY A 240 16.78 -4.35 -7.25
C GLY A 240 17.08 -5.42 -6.20
N LEU A 241 16.20 -5.63 -5.20
CA LEU A 241 16.45 -6.48 -4.03
C LEU A 241 16.93 -7.88 -4.41
N ARG A 242 16.25 -8.48 -5.39
CA ARG A 242 16.57 -9.81 -5.91
C ARG A 242 17.91 -9.90 -6.62
N THR A 243 18.44 -8.76 -7.08
CA THR A 243 19.68 -8.70 -7.86
C THR A 243 20.90 -8.41 -6.99
N TYR A 244 20.84 -7.39 -6.13
CA TYR A 244 22.01 -7.02 -5.32
C TYR A 244 22.14 -7.90 -4.07
N LEU A 245 21.05 -8.35 -3.44
CA LEU A 245 21.13 -9.02 -2.15
C LEU A 245 21.91 -10.34 -2.19
N PRO A 246 21.76 -11.20 -3.22
CA PRO A 246 22.62 -12.38 -3.38
C PRO A 246 24.10 -12.07 -3.58
N LYS A 247 24.41 -10.89 -4.13
CA LYS A 247 25.78 -10.43 -4.40
C LYS A 247 26.46 -9.84 -3.18
N LEU A 248 25.72 -9.55 -2.11
CA LEU A 248 26.29 -9.12 -0.84
C LEU A 248 26.84 -10.31 -0.05
N GLU A 249 27.89 -10.06 0.72
CA GLU A 249 28.38 -10.97 1.74
C GLU A 249 27.29 -11.31 2.76
N GLN A 250 27.33 -12.52 3.31
CA GLN A 250 26.29 -13.06 4.18
C GLN A 250 25.94 -12.13 5.35
N GLU A 251 26.95 -11.59 6.03
CA GLU A 251 26.78 -10.67 7.16
C GLU A 251 26.10 -9.35 6.76
N LYS A 252 26.41 -8.85 5.54
CA LYS A 252 25.86 -7.61 5.01
C LYS A 252 24.41 -7.75 4.56
N ARG A 253 23.96 -8.95 4.18
CA ARG A 253 22.55 -9.21 3.83
C ARG A 253 21.61 -8.92 5.00
N LEU A 254 21.93 -9.42 6.19
CA LEU A 254 21.11 -9.16 7.38
C LEU A 254 21.14 -7.68 7.77
N GLN A 255 22.32 -7.06 7.79
CA GLN A 255 22.46 -5.63 8.09
C GLN A 255 21.64 -4.77 7.13
N TYR A 256 21.69 -5.08 5.84
CA TYR A 256 20.91 -4.41 4.82
C TYR A 256 19.41 -4.46 5.15
N LEU A 257 18.88 -5.66 5.41
CA LEU A 257 17.47 -5.84 5.75
C LEU A 257 17.11 -5.10 7.06
N MET A 258 17.95 -5.20 8.09
CA MET A 258 17.74 -4.53 9.38
C MET A 258 17.73 -3.00 9.28
N ILE A 259 18.49 -2.40 8.37
CA ILE A 259 18.44 -0.96 8.13
C ILE A 259 17.14 -0.58 7.40
N ARG A 260 16.63 -1.46 6.53
CA ARG A 260 15.48 -1.18 5.67
C ARG A 260 14.14 -1.34 6.36
N TYR A 261 13.93 -2.42 7.11
CA TYR A 261 12.64 -2.69 7.75
C TYR A 261 12.17 -1.52 8.65
N PRO A 262 13.00 -0.97 9.55
CA PRO A 262 12.58 0.14 10.42
C PRO A 262 12.21 1.42 9.67
N LEU A 263 12.67 1.59 8.43
CA LEU A 263 12.35 2.76 7.60
C LEU A 263 10.93 2.70 7.03
N GLY A 264 10.15 1.64 7.30
CA GLY A 264 8.79 1.49 6.77
C GLY A 264 8.79 1.27 5.27
N VAL A 265 9.90 0.74 4.73
CA VAL A 265 9.96 0.28 3.35
C VAL A 265 9.06 -0.93 3.22
N TRP A 266 8.02 -0.80 2.39
CA TRP A 266 7.10 -1.89 2.11
C TRP A 266 7.83 -2.96 1.30
N ILE A 267 8.08 -4.10 1.93
CA ILE A 267 8.57 -5.30 1.26
C ILE A 267 7.35 -6.17 1.00
N ASP A 268 7.14 -6.59 -0.25
CA ASP A 268 6.06 -7.50 -0.56
C ASP A 268 6.36 -8.92 -0.02
N TYR A 269 5.32 -9.74 0.07
CA TYR A 269 5.44 -11.09 0.61
C TYR A 269 6.43 -11.98 -0.14
N ASN A 270 6.45 -11.90 -1.47
CA ASN A 270 7.35 -12.71 -2.29
C ASN A 270 8.80 -12.28 -2.08
N ASP A 271 9.04 -10.98 -1.91
CA ASP A 271 10.35 -10.41 -1.62
C ASP A 271 10.83 -10.76 -0.21
N LEU A 272 9.94 -10.75 0.80
CA LEU A 272 10.27 -11.28 2.12
C LEU A 272 10.65 -12.77 2.04
N GLN A 273 9.86 -13.59 1.34
CA GLN A 273 10.16 -15.02 1.18
C GLN A 273 11.53 -15.23 0.52
N PHE A 274 11.82 -14.45 -0.52
CA PHE A 274 13.12 -14.48 -1.18
C PHE A 274 14.25 -14.11 -0.20
N CYS A 275 14.10 -12.99 0.53
CA CYS A 275 15.07 -12.57 1.54
C CYS A 275 15.31 -13.66 2.58
N LEU A 276 14.26 -14.28 3.10
CA LEU A 276 14.39 -15.38 4.06
C LEU A 276 15.12 -16.59 3.45
N SER A 277 14.85 -16.92 2.18
CA SER A 277 15.47 -18.08 1.51
C SER A 277 16.99 -17.97 1.32
N ILE A 278 17.54 -16.75 1.32
CA ILE A 278 18.98 -16.51 1.13
C ILE A 278 19.73 -16.22 2.45
N LEU A 279 19.00 -16.11 3.56
CA LEU A 279 19.55 -15.98 4.90
C LEU A 279 19.67 -17.37 5.54
N ASP A 280 20.73 -17.60 6.31
CA ASP A 280 20.81 -18.81 7.13
C ASP A 280 19.80 -18.77 8.29
N PRO A 281 19.47 -19.92 8.92
CA PRO A 281 18.48 -19.98 10.00
C PRO A 281 18.80 -19.07 11.19
N GLY A 282 20.07 -18.85 11.51
CA GLY A 282 20.49 -17.94 12.59
C GLY A 282 20.19 -16.48 12.23
N GLN A 283 20.47 -16.08 11.00
CA GLN A 283 20.14 -14.75 10.49
C GLN A 283 18.63 -14.51 10.37
N GLN A 284 17.86 -15.51 9.94
CA GLN A 284 16.39 -15.40 9.91
C GLN A 284 15.85 -15.14 11.32
N LYS A 285 16.33 -15.92 12.31
CA LYS A 285 15.94 -15.73 13.71
C LYS A 285 16.31 -14.35 14.24
N GLU A 286 17.49 -13.85 13.90
CA GLU A 286 17.92 -12.50 14.31
C GLU A 286 17.08 -11.41 13.63
N LEU A 287 16.75 -11.57 12.34
CA LEU A 287 15.83 -10.66 11.63
C LEU A 287 14.46 -10.61 12.33
N PHE A 288 13.89 -11.77 12.66
CA PHE A 288 12.63 -11.88 13.38
C PHE A 288 12.68 -11.24 14.76
N LYS A 289 13.80 -11.37 15.47
CA LYS A 289 14.01 -10.74 16.77
C LYS A 289 14.10 -9.21 16.68
N LYS A 290 14.73 -8.69 15.63
CA LYS A 290 15.01 -7.25 15.48
C LYS A 290 13.88 -6.49 14.81
N CYS A 291 13.14 -7.11 13.90
CA CYS A 291 12.08 -6.48 13.10
C CYS A 291 10.75 -7.27 13.12
N PRO A 292 10.26 -7.75 14.28
CA PRO A 292 9.10 -8.63 14.32
C PRO A 292 7.82 -7.98 13.80
N LEU A 293 7.61 -6.68 14.09
CA LEU A 293 6.45 -5.93 13.63
C LEU A 293 6.42 -5.87 12.11
N GLN A 294 7.53 -5.49 11.48
CA GLN A 294 7.57 -5.30 10.04
C GLN A 294 7.45 -6.63 9.30
N VAL A 295 8.02 -7.71 9.84
CA VAL A 295 7.82 -9.06 9.29
C VAL A 295 6.33 -9.43 9.33
N LEU A 296 5.63 -9.17 10.43
CA LEU A 296 4.18 -9.43 10.54
C LEU A 296 3.34 -8.61 9.56
N GLN A 297 3.71 -7.35 9.32
CA GLN A 297 3.00 -6.49 8.39
C GLN A 297 2.96 -7.06 6.96
N VAL A 298 4.02 -7.76 6.54
CA VAL A 298 4.06 -8.39 5.21
C VAL A 298 2.98 -9.47 5.07
N PHE A 299 2.62 -10.14 6.16
CA PHE A 299 1.53 -11.13 6.16
C PHE A 299 0.13 -10.49 6.13
N LEU A 300 0.01 -9.16 6.17
CA LEU A 300 -1.27 -8.48 5.97
C LEU A 300 -1.62 -8.32 4.48
N ASP A 301 -0.65 -8.48 3.58
CA ASP A 301 -0.88 -8.40 2.14
C ASP A 301 -1.49 -9.69 1.59
N TRP A 302 -2.34 -9.56 0.57
CA TRP A 302 -2.86 -10.70 -0.17
C TRP A 302 -1.73 -11.44 -0.91
N PRO A 303 -1.71 -12.78 -0.95
CA PRO A 303 -2.57 -13.76 -0.26
C PRO A 303 -2.01 -14.25 1.10
N ALA A 304 -1.02 -13.55 1.66
CA ALA A 304 -0.25 -14.03 2.82
C ALA A 304 -1.05 -14.06 4.13
N GLN A 305 -2.25 -13.46 4.19
CA GLN A 305 -3.04 -13.36 5.43
C GLN A 305 -3.46 -14.70 6.01
N GLU A 306 -3.55 -15.74 5.19
CA GLU A 306 -3.86 -17.10 5.66
C GLU A 306 -2.78 -17.64 6.61
N LYS A 307 -1.52 -17.24 6.40
CA LYS A 307 -0.37 -17.67 7.21
C LYS A 307 -0.09 -16.74 8.41
N LEU A 308 -0.86 -15.66 8.54
CA LEU A 308 -0.59 -14.63 9.55
C LEU A 308 -0.68 -15.20 10.96
N LEU A 309 -1.68 -16.04 11.25
CA LEU A 309 -1.86 -16.58 12.60
C LEU A 309 -0.69 -17.46 13.04
N ASP A 310 -0.12 -18.23 12.11
CA ASP A 310 1.05 -19.08 12.36
C ASP A 310 2.30 -18.22 12.57
N ALA A 311 2.48 -17.19 11.73
CA ALA A 311 3.59 -16.25 11.85
C ALA A 311 3.54 -15.49 13.20
N VAL A 312 2.35 -15.10 13.65
CA VAL A 312 2.14 -14.42 14.92
C VAL A 312 2.54 -15.28 16.11
N GLU A 313 2.13 -16.55 16.15
CA GLU A 313 2.49 -17.45 17.25
C GLU A 313 4.00 -17.60 17.38
N PHE A 314 4.69 -17.64 16.24
CA PHE A 314 6.15 -17.69 16.20
C PHE A 314 6.80 -16.37 16.65
N LEU A 315 6.19 -15.23 16.35
CA LEU A 315 6.78 -13.90 16.57
C LEU A 315 6.42 -13.27 17.93
N TRP A 316 5.46 -13.82 18.68
CA TRP A 316 5.10 -13.29 20.02
C TRP A 316 6.28 -13.10 20.97
N PRO A 317 7.23 -14.04 21.12
CA PRO A 317 8.35 -13.88 22.04
C PRO A 317 9.29 -12.71 21.70
N TYR A 318 9.21 -12.19 20.48
CA TYR A 318 10.08 -11.11 19.99
C TYR A 318 9.38 -9.74 20.01
N LEU A 319 8.06 -9.72 20.12
CA LEU A 319 7.29 -8.48 20.13
C LEU A 319 7.33 -7.81 21.51
N SER A 320 7.41 -6.49 21.51
CA SER A 320 7.10 -5.67 22.68
C SER A 320 5.60 -5.38 22.74
N GLU A 321 5.12 -4.99 23.93
CA GLU A 321 3.74 -4.51 24.12
C GLU A 321 3.37 -3.40 23.13
N LYS A 322 4.28 -2.43 22.95
CA LYS A 322 4.13 -1.35 21.98
C LYS A 322 4.03 -1.86 20.54
N ASN A 323 4.92 -2.77 20.12
CA ASN A 323 4.88 -3.34 18.77
C ASN A 323 3.58 -4.13 18.53
N CYS A 324 3.07 -4.83 19.55
CA CYS A 324 1.78 -5.50 19.46
C CYS A 324 0.63 -4.50 19.25
N CYS A 325 0.60 -3.40 20.02
CA CYS A 325 -0.37 -2.32 19.83
C CYS A 325 -0.27 -1.69 18.42
N ASP A 326 0.94 -1.36 17.97
CA ASP A 326 1.20 -0.80 16.64
C ASP A 326 0.78 -1.78 15.53
N PHE A 327 0.93 -3.09 15.74
CA PHE A 327 0.45 -4.10 14.81
C PHE A 327 -1.07 -4.06 14.62
N PHE A 328 -1.83 -3.94 15.72
CA PHE A 328 -3.28 -3.76 15.61
C PHE A 328 -3.64 -2.43 14.94
N LYS A 329 -2.91 -1.35 15.22
CA LYS A 329 -3.08 -0.05 14.51
C LYS A 329 -2.93 -0.24 13.01
N VAL A 330 -1.92 -1.01 12.60
CA VAL A 330 -1.68 -1.31 11.18
C VAL A 330 -2.80 -2.18 10.60
N ILE A 331 -3.28 -3.21 11.29
CA ILE A 331 -4.43 -4.01 10.82
C ILE A 331 -5.69 -3.15 10.64
N LEU A 332 -6.01 -2.29 11.62
CA LEU A 332 -7.17 -1.40 11.53
C LEU A 332 -7.00 -0.34 10.45
N PHE A 333 -5.77 0.11 10.23
CA PHE A 333 -5.43 0.99 9.14
C PHE A 333 -5.62 0.31 7.79
N HIS A 334 -5.10 -0.90 7.59
CA HIS A 334 -5.34 -1.71 6.39
C HIS A 334 -6.84 -1.94 6.17
N LYS A 335 -7.58 -2.24 7.24
CA LYS A 335 -9.04 -2.38 7.22
C LYS A 335 -9.73 -1.13 6.66
N ARG A 336 -9.25 0.06 7.05
CA ARG A 336 -9.78 1.35 6.57
C ARG A 336 -9.39 1.65 5.13
N MET A 337 -8.16 1.36 4.74
CA MET A 337 -7.65 1.66 3.40
C MET A 337 -8.23 0.75 2.33
N LEU A 338 -8.45 -0.51 2.70
CA LEU A 338 -8.86 -1.54 1.75
C LEU A 338 -10.31 -1.93 1.92
N ASP A 339 -11.19 -1.20 2.63
CA ASP A 339 -12.63 -1.53 2.81
C ASP A 339 -12.93 -3.06 2.81
N TRP A 340 -12.09 -3.81 3.54
CA TRP A 340 -12.13 -5.27 3.71
C TRP A 340 -12.14 -6.09 2.41
N ILE A 341 -11.39 -5.66 1.42
CA ILE A 341 -11.43 -6.29 0.11
C ILE A 341 -10.63 -7.59 0.15
N GLY A 342 -11.32 -8.70 -0.11
CA GLY A 342 -10.70 -10.00 -0.34
C GLY A 342 -10.32 -10.78 0.91
N TYR A 343 -10.37 -10.18 2.12
CA TYR A 343 -10.07 -10.89 3.36
C TYR A 343 -10.91 -10.40 4.55
N ASP A 344 -11.39 -11.33 5.37
CA ASP A 344 -12.20 -11.04 6.56
C ASP A 344 -11.30 -10.65 7.74
N TYR A 345 -10.86 -9.39 7.73
CA TYR A 345 -10.02 -8.84 8.79
C TYR A 345 -10.72 -8.78 10.15
N VAL A 346 -12.06 -8.79 10.21
CA VAL A 346 -12.76 -8.84 11.51
C VAL A 346 -12.63 -10.21 12.14
N THR A 347 -12.87 -11.27 11.38
CA THR A 347 -12.61 -12.64 11.84
C THR A 347 -11.13 -12.81 12.20
N LEU A 348 -10.22 -12.23 11.41
CA LEU A 348 -8.79 -12.26 11.72
C LEU A 348 -8.47 -11.57 13.04
N VAL A 349 -8.93 -10.33 13.26
CA VAL A 349 -8.70 -9.57 14.50
C VAL A 349 -9.26 -10.32 15.71
N LYS A 350 -10.44 -10.92 15.60
CA LYS A 350 -11.03 -11.74 16.68
C LYS A 350 -10.19 -12.97 17.00
N LYS A 351 -9.74 -13.70 15.97
CA LYS A 351 -8.87 -14.87 16.15
C LYS A 351 -7.53 -14.46 16.76
N LEU A 352 -6.96 -13.37 16.28
CA LEU A 352 -5.70 -12.81 16.75
C LEU A 352 -5.80 -12.40 18.22
N TRP A 353 -6.82 -11.63 18.60
CA TRP A 353 -7.04 -11.15 19.97
C TRP A 353 -7.07 -12.28 21.00
N LYS A 354 -7.71 -13.41 20.66
CA LYS A 354 -7.74 -14.61 21.53
C LYS A 354 -6.35 -15.21 21.78
N LYS A 355 -5.40 -15.01 20.86
CA LYS A 355 -4.03 -15.50 20.95
C LYS A 355 -3.06 -14.47 21.55
N VAL A 356 -3.49 -13.24 21.82
CA VAL A 356 -2.60 -12.19 22.37
C VAL A 356 -2.27 -12.52 23.84
N PRO A 357 -0.97 -12.48 24.24
CA PRO A 357 -0.56 -12.61 25.63
C PRO A 357 -1.32 -11.67 26.58
N VAL A 358 -1.56 -12.09 27.82
CA VAL A 358 -2.39 -11.34 28.77
C VAL A 358 -1.78 -9.97 29.07
N GLU A 359 -0.46 -9.90 29.15
CA GLU A 359 0.33 -8.70 29.39
C GLU A 359 0.12 -7.68 28.26
N PHE A 360 0.16 -8.15 27.01
CA PHE A 360 -0.05 -7.31 25.84
C PHE A 360 -1.49 -6.81 25.76
N ARG A 361 -2.48 -7.65 26.12
CA ARG A 361 -3.89 -7.22 26.19
C ARG A 361 -4.09 -6.10 27.20
N LYS A 362 -3.55 -6.23 28.41
CA LYS A 362 -3.60 -5.18 29.45
C LYS A 362 -2.96 -3.87 28.99
N PHE A 363 -1.89 -3.95 28.18
CA PHE A 363 -1.29 -2.76 27.59
C PHE A 363 -2.19 -2.13 26.54
N ILE A 364 -2.70 -2.93 25.59
CA ILE A 364 -3.59 -2.45 24.53
C ILE A 364 -4.87 -1.85 25.10
N GLU A 365 -5.45 -2.45 26.14
CA GLU A 365 -6.65 -1.97 26.85
C GLU A 365 -6.54 -0.53 27.39
N LYS A 366 -5.31 -0.02 27.54
CA LYS A 366 -5.03 1.36 27.96
C LYS A 366 -4.78 2.32 26.80
N ASP A 367 -4.60 1.81 25.58
CA ASP A 367 -4.37 2.60 24.37
C ASP A 367 -5.71 2.95 23.71
N GLU A 368 -5.79 4.13 23.08
CA GLU A 368 -6.99 4.63 22.39
C GLU A 368 -7.53 3.66 21.33
N ILE A 369 -6.66 2.84 20.74
CA ILE A 369 -7.07 1.84 19.75
C ILE A 369 -8.06 0.82 20.33
N PHE A 370 -7.99 0.56 21.64
CA PHE A 370 -8.81 -0.47 22.25
C PHE A 370 -10.30 -0.18 22.10
N ASN A 371 -10.75 1.08 22.10
CA ASN A 371 -12.14 1.41 21.85
C ASN A 371 -12.63 0.89 20.48
N THR A 372 -11.78 1.02 19.46
CA THR A 372 -12.08 0.48 18.12
C THR A 372 -11.98 -1.04 18.07
N LEU A 373 -10.99 -1.64 18.75
CA LEU A 373 -10.86 -3.09 18.82
C LEU A 373 -12.03 -3.72 19.57
N LYS A 374 -12.40 -3.18 20.73
CA LYS A 374 -13.53 -3.61 21.56
C LYS A 374 -14.80 -3.67 20.72
N PHE A 375 -15.09 -2.61 19.96
CA PHE A 375 -16.20 -2.61 19.02
C PHE A 375 -16.14 -3.80 18.03
N ILE A 376 -14.98 -4.06 17.43
CA ILE A 376 -14.78 -5.19 16.50
C ILE A 376 -14.92 -6.56 17.19
N LEU A 377 -14.47 -6.66 18.44
CA LEU A 377 -14.49 -7.90 19.22
C LEU A 377 -15.91 -8.25 19.67
N GLU A 378 -16.67 -7.26 20.14
CA GLU A 378 -18.07 -7.37 20.59
C GLU A 378 -19.05 -7.47 19.43
N TYR A 379 -18.63 -7.14 18.21
CA TYR A 379 -19.49 -7.17 17.03
C TYR A 379 -19.93 -8.61 16.70
N GLU A 380 -21.11 -9.05 17.15
CA GLU A 380 -21.64 -10.41 16.88
C GLU A 380 -22.32 -10.57 15.51
N GLY A 381 -22.40 -9.49 14.72
CA GLY A 381 -23.22 -9.45 13.51
C GLY A 381 -22.77 -10.40 12.39
N TYR A 382 -23.74 -11.17 11.91
CA TYR A 382 -23.69 -11.92 10.66
C TYR A 382 -23.22 -11.00 9.52
N ARG A 383 -22.17 -11.41 8.79
CA ARG A 383 -21.64 -10.80 7.54
C ARG A 383 -22.46 -9.59 7.08
N LEU A 384 -22.16 -8.40 7.59
CA LEU A 384 -22.65 -7.20 6.92
C LEU A 384 -22.07 -7.25 5.51
N SER A 385 -22.93 -7.14 4.51
CA SER A 385 -22.46 -6.61 3.24
C SER A 385 -21.69 -5.32 3.56
N SER A 386 -20.56 -5.06 2.90
CA SER A 386 -19.60 -3.98 3.18
C SER A 386 -20.20 -2.55 3.29
N HIS A 387 -21.51 -2.39 3.11
CA HIS A 387 -22.24 -1.15 2.97
C HIS A 387 -22.82 -0.60 4.29
N GLU A 388 -22.81 -1.36 5.40
CA GLU A 388 -23.71 -1.05 6.53
C GLU A 388 -23.06 -0.54 7.81
N LEU A 389 -21.74 -0.40 7.88
CA LEU A 389 -21.12 0.13 9.09
C LEU A 389 -19.90 1.00 8.80
N ARG A 390 -20.07 2.31 9.01
CA ARG A 390 -18.97 3.28 9.01
C ARG A 390 -18.80 3.83 10.40
N VAL A 391 -17.58 3.67 10.93
CA VAL A 391 -17.12 4.36 12.13
C VAL A 391 -16.29 5.55 11.65
N HIS A 392 -16.80 6.76 11.86
CA HIS A 392 -15.99 7.96 11.67
C HIS A 392 -15.32 8.31 13.00
N PHE A 393 -14.02 8.59 12.93
CA PHE A 393 -13.18 8.94 14.08
C PHE A 393 -12.57 10.31 13.82
N ASP A 394 -12.97 11.29 14.62
CA ASP A 394 -12.36 12.61 14.69
C ASP A 394 -12.16 12.94 16.18
N GLY A 395 -11.00 12.57 16.72
CA GLY A 395 -10.71 12.66 18.15
C GLY A 395 -11.68 11.84 19.02
N ASN A 396 -12.38 12.52 19.94
CA ASN A 396 -13.21 11.90 20.99
C ASN A 396 -14.63 11.51 20.54
N ILE A 397 -14.95 11.59 19.24
CA ILE A 397 -16.31 11.35 18.73
C ILE A 397 -16.34 10.10 17.86
N PHE A 398 -17.19 9.17 18.25
CA PHE A 398 -17.54 7.99 17.47
C PHE A 398 -18.88 8.25 16.79
N ILE A 399 -18.90 8.17 15.46
CA ILE A 399 -20.15 8.19 14.69
C ILE A 399 -20.28 6.85 13.97
N ALA A 400 -21.27 6.05 14.38
CA ALA A 400 -21.64 4.82 13.72
C ALA A 400 -22.93 5.04 12.90
N PHE A 401 -22.83 4.80 11.59
CA PHE A 401 -23.99 4.83 10.70
C PHE A 401 -24.53 3.41 10.48
N HIS A 402 -25.82 3.22 10.76
CA HIS A 402 -26.57 2.02 10.36
C HIS A 402 -27.55 2.41 9.25
N SER A 403 -27.66 1.59 8.20
CA SER A 403 -28.61 1.83 7.11
C SER A 403 -30.04 1.90 7.68
N GLY A 404 -30.80 2.94 7.33
CA GLY A 404 -32.24 3.03 7.65
C GLY A 404 -32.69 3.98 8.76
N SER A 405 -32.04 5.13 8.94
CA SER A 405 -32.49 6.34 9.70
C SER A 405 -31.87 6.59 11.07
N THR A 406 -30.94 5.74 11.54
CA THR A 406 -30.38 5.87 12.90
C THR A 406 -28.88 6.13 12.85
N VAL A 407 -28.46 7.27 13.38
CA VAL A 407 -27.07 7.63 13.62
C VAL A 407 -26.81 7.47 15.11
N PHE A 408 -25.80 6.68 15.47
CA PHE A 408 -25.31 6.61 16.84
C PHE A 408 -24.09 7.52 16.95
N VAL A 409 -24.19 8.54 17.80
CA VAL A 409 -23.07 9.41 18.16
C VAL A 409 -22.71 9.11 19.61
N ILE A 410 -21.48 8.68 19.85
CA ILE A 410 -20.92 8.50 21.19
C ILE A 410 -19.78 9.51 21.32
N SER A 411 -19.90 10.45 22.27
CA SER A 411 -18.88 11.46 22.59
C SER A 411 -18.52 11.33 24.06
N GLU A 412 -17.23 11.30 24.38
CA GLU A 412 -16.76 11.27 25.77
C GLU A 412 -16.84 12.64 26.47
N ASN A 413 -17.08 13.74 25.74
CA ASN A 413 -17.19 15.08 26.33
C ASN A 413 -18.55 15.75 26.04
N ASN A 414 -19.23 16.17 27.10
CA ASN A 414 -20.53 16.88 27.10
C ASN A 414 -20.48 18.32 26.55
N SER A 415 -19.33 18.81 26.08
CA SER A 415 -19.13 20.23 25.75
C SER A 415 -19.45 20.62 24.31
N TYR A 416 -19.55 19.66 23.38
CA TYR A 416 -19.96 19.96 22.01
C TYR A 416 -21.48 19.82 21.88
N LYS A 417 -22.16 20.92 21.53
CA LYS A 417 -23.55 20.88 21.08
C LYS A 417 -23.63 19.99 19.83
N ILE A 418 -24.12 18.76 20.01
CA ILE A 418 -24.34 17.76 18.95
C ILE A 418 -25.14 18.35 17.76
N THR A 419 -25.97 19.38 18.01
CA THR A 419 -26.69 20.14 16.98
C THR A 419 -25.77 20.86 15.99
N ASP A 420 -24.65 21.41 16.43
CA ASP A 420 -23.77 22.23 15.58
C ASP A 420 -22.93 21.35 14.65
N LEU A 421 -22.61 20.13 15.08
CA LEU A 421 -21.93 19.10 14.28
C LEU A 421 -22.84 18.53 13.18
N LEU A 422 -24.13 18.35 13.47
CA LEU A 422 -25.12 17.84 12.49
C LEU A 422 -25.50 18.89 11.44
N VAL A 423 -25.56 20.17 11.81
CA VAL A 423 -25.85 21.28 10.87
C VAL A 423 -24.71 21.49 9.87
N ASN A 424 -23.46 21.39 10.30
CA ASN A 424 -22.31 21.50 9.39
C ASN A 424 -22.16 20.29 8.45
N PHE A 425 -22.65 19.11 8.83
CA PHE A 425 -22.60 17.90 7.99
C PHE A 425 -23.75 17.79 6.98
N CYS A 426 -24.93 18.40 7.25
CA CYS A 426 -26.10 18.32 6.38
C CYS A 426 -26.22 19.48 5.38
N GLY A 427 -25.23 20.36 5.33
CA GLY A 427 -25.22 21.53 4.45
C GLY A 427 -24.91 21.19 2.99
N VAL A 428 -25.78 20.45 2.30
CA VAL A 428 -26.25 20.67 0.90
C VAL A 428 -27.48 19.77 0.68
N GLY A 429 -28.68 20.37 0.68
CA GLY A 429 -29.85 19.95 -0.11
C GLY A 429 -30.28 18.46 -0.09
N PHE A 430 -30.59 17.87 1.06
CA PHE A 430 -31.42 16.65 1.11
C PHE A 430 -32.83 16.99 1.61
N LEU A 431 -33.85 16.69 0.79
CA LEU A 431 -35.26 16.75 1.21
C LEU A 431 -35.46 15.86 2.45
N TYR A 432 -36.07 16.46 3.47
CA TYR A 432 -36.46 15.87 4.75
C TYR A 432 -37.03 14.45 4.61
N ARG A 433 -36.23 13.42 4.93
CA ARG A 433 -36.73 12.18 5.53
C ARG A 433 -36.28 12.14 6.99
N ARG A 434 -37.22 11.88 7.90
CA ARG A 434 -37.01 11.84 9.37
C ARG A 434 -35.79 10.97 9.71
N ILE A 435 -34.72 11.60 10.18
CA ILE A 435 -33.60 10.92 10.84
C ILE A 435 -34.00 10.75 12.31
N ASN A 436 -34.03 9.51 12.80
CA ASN A 436 -34.22 9.21 14.22
C ASN A 436 -32.84 9.18 14.88
N VAL A 437 -32.47 10.26 15.58
CA VAL A 437 -31.24 10.29 16.37
C VAL A 437 -31.56 9.72 17.75
N ARG A 438 -30.89 8.62 18.15
CA ARG A 438 -30.93 8.11 19.53
C ARG A 438 -29.57 8.36 20.16
N CYS A 439 -29.52 9.23 21.16
CA CYS A 439 -28.34 9.41 22.00
C CYS A 439 -28.31 8.34 23.09
N LEU A 440 -27.24 7.57 23.17
CA LEU A 440 -26.92 6.75 24.32
C LEU A 440 -25.90 7.52 25.16
N LEU A 441 -26.35 8.06 26.29
CA LEU A 441 -25.46 8.60 27.32
C LEU A 441 -24.95 7.43 28.15
N ALA A 442 -23.65 7.16 28.07
CA ALA A 442 -22.99 6.30 29.05
C ALA A 442 -22.85 7.13 30.33
N PHE A 443 -23.70 6.85 31.34
CA PHE A 443 -23.44 7.29 32.71
C PHE A 443 -22.42 6.32 33.32
N GLN A 444 -21.41 6.89 33.98
CA GLN A 444 -20.28 6.19 34.62
C GLN A 444 -20.72 5.05 35.55
#